data_AF-A0A518FJ58-F1
#
_entry.id   AF-A0A518FJ58-F1
#
_cell.length_a   1.000
_cell.length_b   1.000
_cell.length_c   1.000
_cell.angle_alpha   90.00
_cell.angle_beta   90.00
_cell.angle_gamma   90.00
#
_symmetry.space_group_name_H-M   'P 1'
#
loop_
_entity.id
_entity.type
_entity.pdbx_description
1 polymer ?
#
loop_
_entity_poly.entity_id
_entity_poly.type
_entity_poly.pdbx_seq_one_letter_code
_entity_poly.pdbx_strand_id
1 'polypeptide(L)'
;MQSLLIIPLIMVALIGAHWMKVRLQKSLTPLNQLLHSDSIHILTEAEKRILKILDDLYVNRVLEAEVHRTDDVAWLELIFDTRYVLVPSMHVNLTQFARRQQEEMLDDSQVRKTLTVGTPQDLIRKRIQ
;
A
#
# COMPACT_ATOMS: atom_id res chain seq x y z
N MET A 1 11.93 41.99 32.60
CA MET A 1 10.71 41.14 32.59
C MET A 1 10.18 41.03 31.15
N GLN A 2 10.79 40.23 30.27
CA GLN A 2 10.35 40.03 28.86
C GLN A 2 10.44 38.58 28.37
N SER A 3 10.93 37.64 29.19
CA SER A 3 11.21 36.25 28.79
C SER A 3 9.99 35.31 28.83
N LEU A 4 8.82 35.78 29.26
CA LEU A 4 7.64 34.95 29.49
C LEU A 4 6.75 34.73 28.25
N LEU A 5 7.05 35.40 27.12
CA LEU A 5 6.24 35.32 25.89
C LEU A 5 6.80 34.37 24.83
N ILE A 6 8.01 33.82 25.01
CA ILE A 6 8.68 32.97 24.01
C ILE A 6 8.14 31.53 24.06
N ILE A 7 7.80 31.03 25.25
CA ILE A 7 7.31 29.65 25.47
C ILE A 7 6.00 29.34 24.72
N PRO A 8 4.94 30.19 24.75
CA PRO A 8 3.71 29.89 24.02
C PRO A 8 3.90 29.92 22.50
N LEU A 9 4.82 30.74 21.98
CA LEU A 9 5.11 30.80 20.54
C LEU A 9 5.78 29.51 20.05
N ILE A 10 6.70 28.95 20.83
CA ILE A 10 7.35 27.66 20.54
C ILE A 10 6.34 26.51 20.60
N MET A 11 5.42 26.52 21.56
CA MET A 11 4.36 25.51 21.67
C MET A 11 3.44 25.50 20.43
N VAL A 12 3.04 26.67 19.93
CA VAL A 12 2.19 26.76 18.72
C VAL A 12 2.93 26.27 17.47
N ALA A 13 4.23 26.57 17.34
CA ALA A 13 5.05 26.06 16.23
C ALA A 13 5.21 24.53 16.28
N LEU A 14 5.42 23.95 17.48
CA LEU A 14 5.54 22.51 17.67
C LEU A 14 4.21 21.78 17.40
N ILE A 15 3.09 22.35 17.85
CA ILE A 15 1.75 21.82 17.54
C ILE A 15 1.52 21.91 16.03
N GLY A 16 1.76 23.05 15.39
CA GLY A 16 1.64 23.19 13.93
C GLY A 16 2.45 22.15 13.16
N ALA A 17 3.71 21.93 13.54
CA ALA A 17 4.57 20.92 12.92
C ALA A 17 4.08 19.48 13.18
N HIS A 18 3.51 19.20 14.36
CA HIS A 18 2.93 17.90 14.68
C HIS A 18 1.67 17.61 13.85
N TRP A 19 0.77 18.58 13.73
CA TRP A 19 -0.41 18.46 12.87
C TRP A 19 -0.05 18.32 11.40
N MET A 20 1.02 19.00 10.94
CA MET A 20 1.53 18.82 9.57
C MET A 20 2.11 17.42 9.37
N LYS A 21 2.93 16.91 10.31
CA LYS A 21 3.43 15.52 10.26
C LYS A 21 2.32 14.48 10.29
N VAL A 22 1.30 14.65 11.15
CA VAL A 22 0.14 13.74 11.23
C VAL A 22 -0.69 13.78 9.94
N ARG A 23 -0.83 14.95 9.30
CA ARG A 23 -1.55 15.09 8.02
C ARG A 23 -0.74 14.52 6.84
N LEU A 24 0.59 14.65 6.87
CA LEU A 24 1.51 14.05 5.90
C LEU A 24 1.57 12.52 6.06
N GLN A 25 1.63 11.99 7.29
CA GLN A 25 1.55 10.55 7.57
C GLN A 25 0.19 9.96 7.16
N LYS A 26 -0.90 10.71 7.29
CA LYS A 26 -2.23 10.30 6.77
C LYS A 26 -2.32 10.25 5.24
N SER A 27 -1.31 10.69 4.49
CA SER A 27 -1.32 10.69 3.02
C SER A 27 -0.52 9.55 2.38
N LEU A 28 0.30 8.82 3.14
CA LEU A 28 1.03 7.67 2.63
C LEU A 28 0.21 6.41 2.94
N THR A 29 -0.42 5.86 1.92
CA THR A 29 -1.13 4.57 1.97
C THR A 29 -0.14 3.47 2.37
N PRO A 30 -0.54 2.36 3.02
CA PRO A 30 0.40 1.31 3.43
C PRO A 30 1.24 0.76 2.26
N LEU A 31 0.63 0.64 1.08
CA LEU A 31 1.32 0.28 -0.17
C LEU A 31 2.34 1.33 -0.61
N ASN A 32 1.99 2.62 -0.52
CA ASN A 32 2.93 3.70 -0.82
C ASN A 32 4.04 3.84 0.24
N GLN A 33 3.78 3.48 1.50
CA GLN A 33 4.82 3.38 2.53
C GLN A 33 5.81 2.26 2.20
N LEU A 34 5.34 1.10 1.74
CA LEU A 34 6.22 0.02 1.25
C LEU A 34 7.06 0.45 0.04
N LEU A 35 6.50 1.24 -0.88
CA LEU A 35 7.25 1.75 -2.04
C LEU A 35 8.44 2.64 -1.66
N HIS A 36 8.43 3.20 -0.44
CA HIS A 36 9.46 4.11 0.07
C HIS A 36 10.22 3.52 1.27
N SER A 37 9.99 2.26 1.65
CA SER A 37 10.67 1.60 2.76
C SER A 37 11.89 0.80 2.29
N ASP A 38 12.74 0.40 3.24
CA ASP A 38 13.89 -0.47 2.94
C ASP A 38 13.47 -1.82 2.32
N SER A 39 12.23 -2.26 2.58
CA SER A 39 11.62 -3.46 1.99
C SER A 39 11.40 -3.35 0.47
N ILE A 40 11.54 -2.17 -0.14
CA ILE A 40 11.48 -2.06 -1.60
C ILE A 40 12.76 -2.58 -2.27
N HIS A 41 13.90 -2.60 -1.56
CA HIS A 41 15.19 -3.02 -2.10
C HIS A 41 15.26 -4.53 -2.33
N ILE A 42 14.41 -5.32 -1.67
CA ILE A 42 14.29 -6.77 -1.93
C ILE A 42 13.48 -7.09 -3.19
N LEU A 43 12.87 -6.09 -3.84
CA LEU A 43 12.10 -6.25 -5.08
C LEU A 43 12.89 -5.84 -6.31
N THR A 44 12.71 -6.58 -7.39
CA THR A 44 13.17 -6.24 -8.74
C THR A 44 12.32 -5.10 -9.32
N GLU A 45 12.81 -4.41 -10.35
CA GLU A 45 12.05 -3.33 -11.01
C GLU A 45 10.71 -3.79 -11.60
N ALA A 46 10.63 -5.04 -12.07
CA ALA A 46 9.39 -5.63 -12.56
C ALA A 46 8.38 -5.85 -11.40
N GLU A 47 8.84 -6.37 -10.26
CA GLU A 47 8.00 -6.55 -9.07
C GLU A 47 7.53 -5.21 -8.48
N LYS A 48 8.39 -4.19 -8.45
CA LYS A 48 8.03 -2.82 -8.04
C LYS A 48 6.94 -2.22 -8.94
N ARG A 49 6.97 -2.50 -10.24
CA ARG A 49 5.92 -2.06 -11.18
C ARG A 49 4.57 -2.69 -10.82
N ILE A 50 4.54 -3.98 -10.51
CA ILE A 50 3.32 -4.68 -10.05
C ILE A 50 2.81 -4.05 -8.73
N LEU A 51 3.71 -3.80 -7.77
CA LEU A 51 3.37 -3.17 -6.50
C LEU A 51 2.75 -1.78 -6.69
N LYS A 52 3.30 -0.98 -7.61
CA LYS A 52 2.75 0.34 -7.96
C LYS A 52 1.36 0.25 -8.59
N ILE A 53 1.13 -0.74 -9.45
CA ILE A 53 -0.21 -0.98 -10.00
C ILE A 53 -1.20 -1.36 -8.89
N LEU A 54 -0.79 -2.15 -7.91
CA LEU A 54 -1.61 -2.49 -6.75
C LEU A 54 -1.91 -1.27 -5.87
N ASP A 55 -0.94 -0.39 -5.64
CA ASP A 55 -1.17 0.88 -4.94
C ASP A 55 -2.23 1.72 -5.66
N ASP A 56 -2.11 1.90 -6.98
CA ASP A 56 -3.10 2.63 -7.76
C ASP A 56 -4.51 2.00 -7.70
N LEU A 57 -4.61 0.67 -7.68
CA LEU A 57 -5.89 -0.06 -7.64
C LEU A 57 -6.55 -0.01 -6.26
N TYR A 58 -5.77 -0.03 -5.19
CA TYR A 58 -6.26 -0.23 -3.82
C TYR A 58 -5.86 0.89 -2.85
N VAL A 59 -5.49 2.07 -3.38
CA VAL A 59 -4.90 3.24 -2.68
C VAL A 59 -5.64 3.64 -1.39
N ASN A 60 -6.94 3.36 -1.26
CA ASN A 60 -7.72 3.69 -0.05
C ASN A 60 -8.46 2.48 0.56
N ARG A 61 -8.04 1.26 0.21
CA ARG A 61 -8.69 0.03 0.67
C ARG A 61 -7.77 -0.84 1.49
N VAL A 62 -6.47 -0.58 1.47
CA VAL A 62 -5.46 -1.35 2.20
C VAL A 62 -5.23 -0.71 3.57
N LEU A 63 -5.37 -1.53 4.61
CA LEU A 63 -5.08 -1.19 6.00
C LEU A 63 -3.61 -1.47 6.33
N GLU A 64 -3.10 -2.62 5.88
CA GLU A 64 -1.71 -3.05 6.08
C GLU A 64 -1.20 -3.75 4.83
N ALA A 65 0.10 -3.62 4.59
CA ALA A 65 0.76 -4.27 3.48
C ALA A 65 2.15 -4.72 3.92
N GLU A 66 2.51 -5.96 3.63
CA GLU A 66 3.82 -6.52 3.96
C GLU A 66 4.41 -7.27 2.77
N VAL A 67 5.72 -7.08 2.54
CA VAL A 67 6.46 -7.76 1.47
C VAL A 67 7.38 -8.78 2.11
N HIS A 68 7.29 -10.02 1.64
CA HIS A 68 8.15 -11.12 2.04
C HIS A 68 8.91 -11.64 0.83
N ARG A 69 10.20 -11.98 0.99
CA ARG A 69 10.98 -12.68 -0.02
C ARG A 69 11.50 -13.99 0.56
N THR A 70 11.21 -15.09 -0.12
CA THR A 70 11.65 -16.44 0.27
C THR A 70 11.98 -17.21 -0.99
N ASP A 71 13.16 -17.85 -1.03
CA ASP A 71 13.61 -18.65 -2.17
C ASP A 71 13.49 -17.93 -3.53
N ASP A 72 13.93 -16.67 -3.56
CA ASP A 72 13.83 -15.76 -4.73
C ASP A 72 12.42 -15.42 -5.22
N VAL A 73 11.39 -15.80 -4.47
CA VAL A 73 10.00 -15.44 -4.73
C VAL A 73 9.55 -14.35 -3.77
N ALA A 74 9.12 -13.23 -4.33
CA ALA A 74 8.53 -12.12 -3.61
C ALA A 74 7.00 -12.28 -3.52
N TRP A 75 6.50 -12.24 -2.30
CA TRP A 75 5.09 -12.24 -1.96
C TRP A 75 4.70 -10.91 -1.30
N LEU A 76 3.51 -10.45 -1.61
CA LEU A 76 2.90 -9.28 -0.98
C LEU A 76 1.63 -9.72 -0.27
N GLU A 77 1.57 -9.51 1.02
CA GLU A 77 0.36 -9.63 1.83
C GLU A 77 -0.34 -8.27 1.91
N LEU A 78 -1.63 -8.24 1.59
CA LEU A 78 -2.48 -7.06 1.66
C LEU A 78 -3.65 -7.34 2.57
N ILE A 79 -3.76 -6.55 3.63
CA ILE A 79 -4.85 -6.58 4.58
C ILE A 79 -5.75 -5.39 4.26
N PHE A 80 -7.03 -5.64 3.95
CA PHE A 80 -7.93 -4.56 3.55
C PHE A 80 -8.72 -3.98 4.72
N ASP A 81 -8.93 -2.66 4.68
CA ASP A 81 -9.93 -2.00 5.52
C ASP A 81 -11.33 -2.37 5.01
N THR A 82 -11.89 -3.39 5.61
CA THR A 82 -13.32 -3.59 5.62
C THR A 82 -13.87 -2.94 6.87
N ARG A 83 -14.73 -1.93 6.69
CA ARG A 83 -15.55 -1.31 7.73
C ARG A 83 -16.49 -2.29 8.49
N TYR A 84 -16.29 -3.60 8.33
CA TYR A 84 -17.05 -4.73 8.87
C TYR A 84 -16.08 -5.77 9.44
N VAL A 85 -16.52 -6.47 10.49
CA VAL A 85 -15.79 -7.32 11.46
C VAL A 85 -14.74 -8.31 10.91
N LEU A 86 -14.75 -8.66 9.62
CA LEU A 86 -13.82 -9.59 8.99
C LEU A 86 -12.83 -8.84 8.11
N VAL A 87 -11.58 -8.70 8.57
CA VAL A 87 -10.48 -8.10 7.81
C VAL A 87 -9.97 -9.13 6.79
N PRO A 88 -10.26 -8.97 5.49
CA PRO A 88 -9.84 -9.93 4.48
C PRO A 88 -8.39 -9.67 4.09
N SER A 89 -7.63 -10.75 3.87
CA SER A 89 -6.27 -10.68 3.34
C SER A 89 -6.20 -11.19 1.90
N MET A 90 -5.27 -10.65 1.13
CA MET A 90 -4.91 -11.11 -0.20
C MET A 90 -3.41 -11.31 -0.26
N HIS A 91 -2.97 -12.49 -0.69
CA HIS A 91 -1.58 -12.79 -0.98
C HIS A 91 -1.34 -12.72 -2.48
N VAL A 92 -0.40 -11.87 -2.90
CA VAL A 92 -0.02 -11.69 -4.30
C VAL A 92 1.41 -12.16 -4.49
N ASN A 93 1.62 -13.09 -5.42
CA ASN A 93 2.97 -13.47 -5.84
C ASN A 93 3.50 -12.44 -6.85
N LEU A 94 4.29 -11.47 -6.40
CA LEU A 94 4.82 -10.41 -7.25
C LEU A 94 5.75 -10.96 -8.34
N THR A 95 6.57 -11.96 -8.01
CA THR A 95 7.52 -12.57 -8.95
C THR A 95 6.80 -13.29 -10.10
N GLN A 96 5.75 -14.07 -9.79
CA GLN A 96 4.96 -14.77 -10.79
C GLN A 96 4.21 -13.80 -11.70
N PHE A 97 3.65 -12.72 -11.14
CA PHE A 97 2.99 -11.68 -11.93
C PHE A 97 3.97 -10.92 -12.82
N ALA A 98 5.14 -10.55 -12.31
CA ALA A 98 6.19 -9.90 -13.08
C ALA A 98 6.69 -10.80 -14.23
N ARG A 99 6.90 -12.08 -13.95
CA ARG A 99 7.28 -13.08 -14.96
C ARG A 99 6.20 -13.22 -16.03
N ARG A 100 4.93 -13.34 -15.64
CA ARG A 100 3.81 -13.44 -16.57
C ARG A 100 3.65 -12.18 -17.42
N GLN A 101 3.82 -11.00 -16.83
CA GLN A 101 3.81 -9.73 -17.57
C GLN A 101 4.86 -9.73 -18.68
N GLN A 102 6.07 -10.22 -18.40
CA GLN A 102 7.16 -10.29 -19.39
C GLN A 102 6.90 -11.36 -20.44
N GLU A 103 6.53 -12.58 -20.03
CA GLU A 103 6.28 -13.72 -20.92
C GLU A 103 5.12 -13.46 -21.89
N GLU A 104 4.04 -12.85 -21.42
CA GLU A 104 2.84 -12.55 -22.22
C GLU A 104 2.89 -11.14 -22.84
N MET A 105 3.97 -10.38 -22.64
CA MET A 105 4.14 -8.99 -23.08
C MET A 105 2.94 -8.09 -22.70
N LEU A 106 2.43 -8.25 -21.49
CA LEU A 106 1.23 -7.55 -21.04
C LEU A 106 1.52 -6.08 -20.77
N ASP A 107 0.64 -5.23 -21.30
CA ASP A 107 0.63 -3.82 -20.92
C ASP A 107 0.06 -3.61 -19.50
N ASP A 108 0.28 -2.42 -18.94
CA ASP A 108 -0.17 -2.09 -17.58
C ASP A 108 -1.71 -2.16 -17.44
N SER A 109 -2.48 -1.97 -18.53
CA SER A 109 -3.94 -2.09 -18.51
C SER A 109 -4.38 -3.56 -18.37
N GLN A 110 -3.73 -4.47 -19.09
CA GLN A 110 -3.96 -5.90 -19.00
C GLN A 110 -3.54 -6.45 -17.64
N VAL A 111 -2.39 -5.98 -17.11
CA VAL A 111 -1.94 -6.31 -15.76
C VAL A 111 -2.96 -5.84 -14.71
N ARG A 112 -3.47 -4.61 -14.84
CA ARG A 112 -4.55 -4.10 -13.98
C ARG A 112 -5.78 -4.99 -14.01
N LYS A 113 -6.24 -5.41 -15.19
CA LYS A 113 -7.41 -6.31 -15.31
C LYS A 113 -7.19 -7.64 -14.59
N THR A 114 -6.00 -8.22 -14.69
CA THR A 114 -5.66 -9.49 -14.02
C THR A 114 -5.52 -9.33 -12.51
N LEU A 115 -4.97 -8.20 -12.05
CA LEU A 115 -4.81 -7.88 -10.62
C LEU A 115 -6.09 -7.32 -9.99
N THR A 116 -7.07 -6.92 -10.79
CA THR A 116 -8.40 -6.55 -10.29
C THR A 116 -9.13 -7.82 -9.88
N VAL A 117 -8.72 -8.36 -8.73
CA VAL A 117 -9.59 -9.23 -7.97
C VAL A 117 -10.70 -8.30 -7.47
N GLY A 118 -11.95 -8.65 -7.76
CA GLY A 118 -13.09 -7.94 -7.18
C GLY A 118 -12.82 -7.78 -5.67
N THR A 119 -13.22 -6.65 -5.10
CA THR A 119 -13.04 -6.46 -3.65
C THR A 119 -13.58 -7.68 -2.90
N PRO A 120 -13.12 -7.96 -1.69
CA PRO A 120 -13.74 -8.98 -0.84
C PRO A 120 -15.27 -8.86 -0.81
N GLN A 121 -15.82 -7.64 -0.89
CA GLN A 121 -17.25 -7.37 -1.03
C GLN A 121 -17.86 -7.88 -2.36
N ASP A 122 -17.13 -7.77 -3.47
CA ASP A 122 -17.50 -8.34 -4.78
C ASP A 122 -17.38 -9.87 -4.81
N LEU A 123 -16.40 -10.44 -4.10
CA LEU A 123 -16.24 -11.90 -3.95
C LEU A 123 -17.34 -12.50 -3.07
N ILE A 124 -17.74 -11.79 -2.01
CA ILE A 124 -18.89 -12.18 -1.17
C ILE A 124 -20.19 -12.08 -1.99
N ARG A 125 -20.39 -11.01 -2.77
CA ARG A 125 -21.57 -10.88 -3.64
C ARG A 125 -21.68 -11.98 -4.69
N LYS A 126 -20.55 -12.37 -5.30
CA LYS A 126 -20.52 -13.45 -6.30
C LYS A 126 -20.80 -14.85 -5.74
N ARG A 127 -20.69 -15.06 -4.42
CA ARG A 127 -20.95 -16.36 -3.79
C ARG A 127 -22.43 -16.57 -3.41
N ILE A 128 -23.24 -15.52 -3.50
CA ILE A 128 -24.67 -15.51 -3.11
C ILE A 128 -25.59 -15.48 -4.35
N GLN A 129 -25.02 -15.46 -5.56
CA GLN A 129 -25.72 -15.65 -6.84
C GLN A 129 -25.38 -17.03 -7.39
#